data_AF-A0A6V7LPW3-F1
#
_entry.id   AF-A0A6V7LPW3-F1
#
_cell.length_a   1.000
_cell.length_b   1.000
_cell.length_c   1.000
_cell.angle_alpha   90.00
_cell.angle_beta   90.00
_cell.angle_gamma   90.00
#
_symmetry.space_group_name_H-M   'P 1'
#
loop_
_entity.id
_entity.type
_entity.pdbx_description
1 polymer ?
#
loop_
_entity_poly.entity_id
_entity_poly.type
_entity_poly.pdbx_seq_one_letter_code
_entity_poly.pdbx_strand_id
1 'polypeptide(L)' 'WEAAFVLQDDIMDEAKMRKGKIIWSLHSDIGLGAINDTVLLESGLYELLRQHFKTGNCYVDLVETFHE' A
#
# COMPACT_ATOMS: atom_id res chain seq x y z
N TRP A 1 1.99 4.14 -2.83
CA TRP A 1 0.57 4.39 -2.53
C TRP A 1 -0.36 3.54 -3.38
N GLU A 2 -0.36 3.72 -4.72
CA GLU A 2 -1.21 2.95 -5.64
C GLU A 2 -1.22 1.42 -5.38
N ALA A 3 -0.06 0.82 -5.07
CA ALA A 3 0.03 -0.61 -4.77
C ALA A 3 -0.86 -1.04 -3.57
N ALA A 4 -0.92 -0.25 -2.50
CA ALA A 4 -1.74 -0.56 -1.32
C ALA A 4 -3.24 -0.52 -1.68
N PHE A 5 -3.65 0.49 -2.45
CA PHE A 5 -5.03 0.60 -2.94
C PHE A 5 -5.42 -0.55 -3.86
N VAL A 6 -4.56 -0.90 -4.82
CA VAL A 6 -4.82 -2.00 -5.75
C VAL A 6 -4.99 -3.33 -5.01
N LEU A 7 -4.18 -3.55 -3.96
CA LEU A 7 -4.29 -4.74 -3.12
C LEU A 7 -5.60 -4.77 -2.33
N GLN A 8 -6.01 -3.64 -1.75
CA GLN A 8 -7.29 -3.56 -1.03
C GLN A 8 -8.48 -3.75 -1.99
N ASP A 9 -8.46 -3.10 -3.15
CA ASP A 9 -9.46 -3.24 -4.23
C ASP A 9 -9.63 -4.70 -4.64
N ASP A 10 -8.52 -5.39 -4.94
CA ASP A 10 -8.53 -6.81 -5.29
C ASP A 10 -9.15 -7.70 -4.20
N ILE A 11 -8.95 -7.36 -2.92
CA ILE A 11 -9.53 -8.09 -1.78
C ILE A 11 -11.03 -7.77 -1.62
N MET A 12 -11.40 -6.49 -1.68
CA MET A 12 -12.79 -6.04 -1.49
C MET A 12 -13.73 -6.52 -2.59
N ASP A 13 -13.23 -6.55 -3.83
CA ASP A 13 -13.99 -7.00 -5.01
C ASP A 13 -13.94 -8.52 -5.22
N GLU A 14 -13.30 -9.26 -4.30
CA GLU A 14 -13.07 -10.70 -4.42
C GLU A 14 -12.46 -11.10 -5.79
N ALA A 15 -11.55 -10.26 -6.29
CA ALA A 15 -10.93 -10.47 -7.58
C ALA A 15 -10.14 -11.79 -7.58
N LYS A 16 -10.09 -12.47 -8.74
CA LYS A 16 -9.31 -13.71 -8.88
C LYS A 16 -7.96 -13.48 -9.56
N MET A 17 -7.92 -12.51 -10.48
CA MET A 17 -6.72 -12.18 -11.23
C MET A 17 -6.65 -10.70 -11.56
N ARG A 18 -5.43 -10.15 -11.56
CA ARG A 18 -5.10 -8.82 -12.07
C ARG A 18 -3.93 -8.92 -13.04
N LYS A 19 -4.07 -8.31 -14.22
CA LYS A 19 -3.05 -8.33 -15.29
C LYS A 19 -2.54 -9.75 -15.63
N GLY A 20 -3.45 -10.74 -15.65
CA GLY A 20 -3.14 -12.13 -15.96
C GLY A 20 -2.40 -12.91 -14.87
N LYS A 21 -2.28 -12.36 -13.66
CA LYS A 21 -1.69 -13.03 -12.49
C LYS A 21 -2.74 -13.18 -11.39
N ILE A 22 -2.62 -14.22 -10.57
CA ILE A 22 -3.41 -14.33 -9.34
C ILE A 22 -3.13 -13.12 -8.44
N ILE A 23 -4.16 -12.65 -7.75
CA ILE A 23 -4.00 -11.52 -6.83
C ILE A 23 -3.23 -11.95 -5.59
N TRP A 24 -2.65 -10.99 -4.89
CA TRP A 24 -1.76 -11.23 -3.75
C TRP A 24 -2.40 -12.09 -2.65
N SER A 25 -3.66 -11.82 -2.28
CA SER A 25 -4.36 -12.57 -1.22
C SER A 25 -4.63 -14.05 -1.57
N LEU A 26 -4.59 -14.42 -2.86
CA LEU A 26 -4.83 -15.80 -3.30
C LEU A 26 -3.55 -16.65 -3.37
N HIS A 27 -2.38 -16.08 -3.06
CA HIS A 27 -1.19 -16.89 -2.85
C HIS A 27 -1.34 -17.75 -1.58
N SER A 28 -0.87 -19.00 -1.65
CA SER A 28 -1.16 -20.06 -0.66
C SER A 28 -0.86 -19.71 0.79
N ASP A 29 0.09 -18.80 1.01
CA ASP A 29 0.61 -18.48 2.35
C ASP A 29 0.16 -17.09 2.85
N ILE A 30 -0.66 -16.39 2.06
CA ILE A 30 -0.99 -14.98 2.31
C ILE A 30 -2.41 -14.87 2.88
N GLY A 31 -3.42 -15.28 2.11
CA GLY A 31 -4.82 -15.19 2.52
C GLY A 31 -5.19 -13.78 3.01
N LEU A 32 -5.85 -13.71 4.17
CA LEU A 32 -6.22 -12.44 4.83
C LEU A 32 -5.01 -11.66 5.38
N GLY A 33 -3.82 -12.25 5.45
CA GLY A 33 -2.57 -11.56 5.76
C GLY A 33 -2.27 -10.43 4.76
N ALA A 34 -2.80 -10.52 3.54
CA ALA A 34 -2.73 -9.45 2.54
C ALA A 34 -3.30 -8.11 3.04
N ILE A 35 -4.28 -8.14 3.97
CA ILE A 35 -4.82 -6.91 4.58
C ILE A 35 -3.72 -6.20 5.38
N ASN A 36 -2.98 -6.95 6.20
CA ASN A 36 -1.86 -6.39 6.96
C ASN A 36 -0.75 -5.86 6.04
N ASP A 37 -0.49 -6.54 4.92
CA ASP A 37 0.49 -6.08 3.93
C ASP A 37 0.10 -4.73 3.31
N THR A 38 -1.19 -4.46 3.15
CA THR A 38 -1.65 -3.15 2.66
C THR A 38 -1.32 -2.02 3.64
N VAL A 39 -1.50 -2.27 4.94
CA VAL A 39 -1.15 -1.34 6.03
C VAL A 39 0.37 -1.17 6.14
N LEU A 40 1.15 -2.24 5.93
CA LEU A 40 2.61 -2.16 5.92
C LEU A 40 3.14 -1.31 4.76
N LEU A 41 2.52 -1.40 3.57
CA LEU A 41 2.89 -0.57 2.41
C LEU A 41 2.62 0.92 2.67
N GLU A 42 1.50 1.25 3.31
CA GLU A 42 1.18 2.62 3.73
C GLU A 42 2.16 3.13 4.79
N SER A 43 2.42 2.33 5.82
CA SER A 43 3.38 2.67 6.87
C SER A 43 4.80 2.88 6.30
N GLY A 44 5.20 2.03 5.34
CA GLY A 44 6.48 2.14 4.65
C GLY A 44 6.61 3.43 3.84
N LEU A 45 5.52 3.93 3.24
CA LEU A 45 5.51 5.22 2.57
C LEU A 45 5.85 6.35 3.55
N TYR A 46 5.16 6.42 4.69
CA TYR A 46 5.43 7.47 5.68
C TYR A 46 6.84 7.38 6.28
N GLU A 47 7.36 6.16 6.47
CA GLU A 47 8.73 5.98 6.93
C GLU A 47 9.75 6.46 5.89
N LEU A 48 9.53 6.22 4.59
CA LEU A 48 10.37 6.77 3.53
C LEU A 48 10.31 8.30 3.47
N LEU A 49 9.11 8.88 3.58
CA LEU A 49 8.94 10.34 3.64
C LEU A 49 9.72 10.92 4.82
N ARG A 50 9.63 10.28 5.99
CA ARG A 50 10.34 10.69 7.20
C ARG A 50 11.85 10.54 7.06
N GLN A 51 12.35 9.46 6.48
CA GLN A 51 13.80 9.23 6.37
C GLN A 51 14.47 10.20 5.39
N HIS A 52 13.78 10.52 4.29
CA HIS A 52 14.40 11.28 3.19
C HIS A 52 14.02 12.76 3.14
N PHE A 53 12.84 13.13 3.65
CA PHE A 53 12.31 14.48 3.47
C PHE A 53 12.08 15.23 4.77
N LYS A 54 12.23 14.62 5.95
CA LYS A 54 11.90 15.24 7.26
C LYS A 54 12.53 16.61 7.52
N THR A 55 13.72 16.89 6.99
CA THR A 55 14.40 18.19 7.16
C THR A 55 14.12 19.17 6.01
N GLY A 56 13.43 18.74 4.96
CA GLY A 56 13.06 19.56 3.82
C GLY A 56 11.81 20.39 4.10
N ASN A 57 11.75 21.58 3.51
CA ASN A 57 10.62 22.50 3.70
C ASN A 57 9.29 21.95 3.17
N CYS A 58 9.32 20.94 2.31
CA CYS A 58 8.14 20.29 1.72
C CYS A 58 7.67 19.03 2.48
N TYR A 59 8.28 18.66 3.60
CA TYR A 59 7.92 17.42 4.31
C TYR A 59 6.43 17.36 4.68
N VAL A 60 5.90 18.46 5.22
CA VAL A 60 4.50 18.55 5.65
C VAL A 60 3.58 18.42 4.44
N ASP A 61 3.83 19.20 3.38
CA ASP A 61 3.05 19.14 2.14
C ASP A 61 3.04 17.73 1.53
N LEU A 62 4.19 17.04 1.57
CA LEU A 62 4.29 15.65 1.07
C LEU A 62 3.47 14.69 1.94
N VAL A 63 3.58 14.78 3.26
CA VAL A 63 2.81 13.92 4.17
C VAL A 63 1.32 14.15 3.98
N GLU A 64 0.87 15.41 3.90
CA GLU A 64 -0.53 15.78 3.65
C GLU A 64 -1.01 15.24 2.30
N THR A 65 -0.25 15.46 1.22
CA THR A 65 -0.59 14.97 -0.13
C THR A 65 -0.81 13.45 -0.17
N PHE A 66 -0.06 12.68 0.61
CA PHE A 66 -0.18 11.22 0.66
C PHE A 66 -1.16 10.71 1.73
N HIS A 67 -1.69 11.57 2.59
CA HIS A 67 -2.71 11.22 3.59
C HIS A 67 -4.14 11.58 3.15
N GLU A 68 -4.28 12.41 2.12
CA GLU A 68 -5.53 12.63 1.36
C GLU A 68 -5.88 11.44 0.45
#